data_AF-A0A0S8CBN9-F1
#
_entry.id   AF-A0A0S8CBN9-F1
#
_cell.length_a   1.000
_cell.length_b   1.000
_cell.length_c   1.000
_cell.angle_alpha   90.00
_cell.angle_beta   90.00
_cell.angle_gamma   90.00
#
_symmetry.space_group_name_H-M   'P 1'
#
loop_
_entity.id
_entity.type
_entity.pdbx_description
1 polymer ?
#
loop_
_entity_poly.entity_id
_entity_poly.type
_entity_poly.pdbx_seq_one_letter_code
_entity_poly.pdbx_strand_id
1 'polypeptide(L)'
;MLTSSEEARALRAGEPLPAERIIARRAAGIHAIRRECIIRMLQSGVKVGTLDIAWDDTEETTLSEKVTGVEHKLTLWGRRRVVGKFPDLWRVCYPDDEELKAEVDNEIERMVDQARKNSMEDLRKG
;
A
#
# COMPACT_ATOMS: atom_id res chain seq x y z
N MET A 1 27.55 -0.60 0.63
CA MET A 1 26.13 -0.79 1.01
C MET A 1 25.31 -0.58 -0.25
N LEU A 2 24.30 -1.41 -0.50
CA LEU A 2 23.38 -1.18 -1.61
C LEU A 2 22.52 0.06 -1.31
N THR A 3 22.17 0.81 -2.34
CA THR A 3 21.15 1.86 -2.30
C THR A 3 19.76 1.24 -2.22
N SER A 4 18.76 2.03 -1.81
CA SER A 4 17.37 1.57 -1.72
C SER A 4 16.83 1.04 -3.07
N SER A 5 17.23 1.64 -4.19
CA SER A 5 16.85 1.19 -5.54
C SER A 5 17.56 -0.10 -5.96
N GLU A 6 18.81 -0.30 -5.57
CA GLU A 6 19.53 -1.55 -5.82
C GLU A 6 18.93 -2.71 -5.00
N GLU A 7 18.55 -2.46 -3.75
CA GLU A 7 17.84 -3.42 -2.91
C GLU A 7 16.49 -3.84 -3.52
N ALA A 8 15.69 -2.87 -4.01
CA ALA A 8 14.42 -3.16 -4.66
C ALA A 8 14.59 -4.00 -5.94
N ARG A 9 15.60 -3.68 -6.75
CA ARG A 9 15.94 -4.45 -7.95
C ARG A 9 16.36 -5.88 -7.61
N ALA A 10 17.18 -6.07 -6.57
CA ALA A 10 17.59 -7.38 -6.09
C ALA A 10 16.37 -8.23 -5.66
N LEU A 11 15.50 -7.67 -4.82
CA LEU A 11 14.27 -8.35 -4.39
C LEU A 11 13.37 -8.74 -5.57
N ARG A 12 13.24 -7.87 -6.56
CA ARG A 12 12.45 -8.15 -7.77
C ARG A 12 13.05 -9.25 -8.64
N ALA A 13 14.38 -9.34 -8.69
CA ALA A 13 15.10 -10.45 -9.34
C ALA A 13 15.02 -11.76 -8.53
N GLY A 14 14.39 -11.76 -7.35
CA GLY A 14 14.34 -12.91 -6.45
C GLY A 14 15.62 -13.12 -5.66
N GLU A 15 16.51 -12.13 -5.63
CA GLU A 15 17.74 -12.19 -4.84
C GLU A 15 17.43 -11.95 -3.36
N PRO A 16 18.10 -12.69 -2.45
CA PRO A 16 17.86 -12.53 -1.02
C PRO A 16 18.48 -11.22 -0.51
N LEU A 17 17.78 -10.58 0.42
CA LEU A 17 18.34 -9.55 1.28
C LEU A 17 18.40 -10.05 2.74
N PRO A 18 19.24 -9.44 3.58
CA PRO A 18 19.21 -9.69 5.02
C PRO A 18 17.81 -9.45 5.62
N ALA A 19 17.43 -10.25 6.62
CA ALA A 19 16.11 -10.22 7.21
C ALA A 19 15.74 -8.82 7.76
N GLU A 20 16.68 -8.16 8.43
CA GLU A 20 16.51 -6.82 8.98
C GLU A 20 16.24 -5.78 7.89
N ARG A 21 16.78 -5.98 6.69
CA ARG A 21 16.52 -5.12 5.53
C ARG A 21 15.12 -5.35 4.98
N ILE A 22 14.70 -6.60 4.86
CA ILE A 22 13.34 -6.94 4.40
C ILE A 22 12.30 -6.35 5.35
N ILE A 23 12.46 -6.53 6.67
CA ILE A 23 11.55 -6.01 7.69
C ILE A 23 11.50 -4.48 7.64
N ALA A 24 12.66 -3.81 7.60
CA ALA A 24 12.73 -2.34 7.55
C ALA A 24 12.05 -1.79 6.28
N ARG A 25 12.31 -2.39 5.12
CA ARG A 25 11.69 -1.99 3.85
C ARG A 25 10.19 -2.21 3.86
N ARG A 26 9.72 -3.36 4.39
CA ARG A 26 8.29 -3.63 4.52
C ARG A 26 7.59 -2.58 5.38
N ALA A 27 8.13 -2.30 6.56
CA ALA A 27 7.57 -1.28 7.44
C ALA A 27 7.50 0.09 6.75
N ALA A 28 8.58 0.48 6.05
CA ALA A 28 8.62 1.73 5.29
C ALA A 28 7.55 1.77 4.18
N GLY A 29 7.41 0.71 3.38
CA GLY A 29 6.43 0.65 2.31
C GLY A 29 4.98 0.59 2.79
N ILE A 30 4.68 -0.14 3.87
CA ILE A 30 3.36 -0.13 4.55
C ILE A 30 2.94 1.32 4.87
N HIS A 31 3.86 2.09 5.45
CA HIS A 31 3.62 3.48 5.82
C HIS A 31 3.52 4.38 4.59
N ALA A 32 4.42 4.22 3.61
CA ALA A 32 4.47 5.02 2.40
C ALA A 32 3.19 4.86 1.56
N ILE A 33 2.77 3.62 1.28
CA ILE A 33 1.55 3.30 0.52
C ILE A 33 0.32 3.86 1.22
N ARG A 34 0.20 3.64 2.54
CA ARG A 34 -0.94 4.17 3.31
C ARG A 34 -0.99 5.70 3.29
N ARG A 35 0.17 6.35 3.45
CA ARG A 35 0.27 7.82 3.39
C ARG A 35 -0.13 8.35 2.02
N GLU A 36 0.37 7.73 0.95
CA GLU A 36 0.04 8.12 -0.42
C GLU A 36 -1.46 7.97 -0.71
N CYS A 37 -2.07 6.87 -0.27
CA CYS A 37 -3.51 6.65 -0.38
C CYS A 37 -4.31 7.74 0.33
N ILE A 38 -3.96 8.10 1.57
CA ILE A 38 -4.61 9.20 2.32
C ILE A 38 -4.49 10.53 1.55
N ILE A 39 -3.29 10.86 1.04
CA ILE A 39 -3.06 12.11 0.32
C ILE A 39 -3.95 12.19 -0.92
N ARG A 40 -3.97 11.15 -1.76
CA ARG A 40 -4.77 11.13 -3.00
C ARG A 40 -6.27 11.15 -2.71
N MET A 41 -6.72 10.47 -1.66
CA MET A 41 -8.11 10.57 -1.19
C MET A 41 -8.49 12.02 -0.86
N LEU A 42 -7.67 12.70 -0.04
CA LEU A 42 -7.91 14.11 0.33
C LEU A 42 -7.90 15.03 -0.89
N GLN A 43 -6.96 14.84 -1.82
CA GLN A 43 -6.87 15.60 -3.07
C GLN A 43 -8.09 15.39 -3.99
N SER A 44 -8.69 14.19 -3.96
CA SER A 44 -9.90 13.87 -4.71
C SER A 44 -11.21 14.41 -4.09
N GLY A 45 -11.11 15.04 -2.91
CA GLY A 45 -12.27 15.53 -2.15
C GLY A 45 -12.94 14.49 -1.26
N VAL A 46 -12.38 13.27 -1.16
CA VAL A 46 -12.84 12.25 -0.22
C VAL A 46 -12.34 12.60 1.18
N LYS A 47 -13.26 12.80 2.12
CA LYS A 47 -12.91 13.01 3.54
C LYS A 47 -12.45 11.68 4.13
N VAL A 48 -11.22 11.67 4.65
CA VAL A 48 -10.62 10.50 5.28
C VAL A 48 -9.71 10.92 6.43
N GLY A 49 -9.83 10.24 7.56
CA GLY A 49 -8.91 10.31 8.69
C GLY A 49 -7.87 9.21 8.63
N THR A 50 -6.81 9.33 9.43
CA THR A 50 -5.76 8.30 9.49
C THR A 50 -6.31 6.95 9.98
N LEU A 51 -7.25 6.95 10.93
CA LEU A 51 -7.84 5.72 11.47
C LEU A 51 -8.81 5.01 10.51
N ASP A 52 -9.26 5.71 9.46
CA ASP A 52 -10.19 5.14 8.49
C ASP A 52 -9.47 4.20 7.52
N ILE A 53 -8.14 4.26 7.38
CA ILE A 53 -7.38 3.40 6.49
C ILE A 53 -6.44 2.50 7.30
N ALA A 54 -6.65 1.18 7.20
CA ALA A 54 -5.86 0.19 7.92
C ALA A 54 -5.51 -1.02 7.04
N TRP A 55 -4.33 -1.57 7.26
CA TRP A 55 -3.90 -2.84 6.69
C TRP A 55 -4.56 -4.01 7.43
N ASP A 56 -4.81 -5.13 6.75
CA ASP A 56 -5.22 -6.40 7.38
C ASP A 56 -4.03 -7.24 7.86
N ASP A 57 -2.93 -6.57 8.22
CA ASP A 57 -1.69 -7.19 8.65
C ASP A 57 -1.76 -7.71 10.08
N THR A 58 -1.02 -8.80 10.32
CA THR A 58 -0.62 -9.25 11.64
C THR A 58 0.82 -8.83 11.93
N GLU A 59 1.21 -8.84 13.21
CA GLU A 59 2.61 -8.63 13.60
C GLU A 59 3.55 -9.63 12.89
N GLU A 60 3.13 -10.89 12.79
CA GLU A 60 3.85 -11.94 12.05
C GLU A 60 4.10 -11.57 10.58
N THR A 61 3.09 -11.04 9.89
CA THR A 61 3.25 -10.63 8.49
C THR A 61 4.18 -9.42 8.33
N THR A 62 4.17 -8.51 9.31
CA THR A 62 5.00 -7.30 9.29
C THR A 62 6.47 -7.66 9.54
N LEU A 63 6.72 -8.59 10.46
CA LEU A 63 8.05 -9.03 10.87
C LEU A 63 8.60 -10.22 10.06
N SER A 64 7.91 -10.64 9.00
CA SER A 64 8.36 -11.76 8.17
C SER A 64 9.75 -11.50 7.58
N GLU A 65 10.68 -12.42 7.77
CA GLU A 65 12.07 -12.26 7.33
C GLU A 65 12.25 -12.43 5.81
N LYS A 66 11.19 -12.82 5.09
CA LYS A 66 11.21 -13.11 3.66
C LYS A 66 10.09 -12.37 2.94
N VAL A 67 10.30 -12.07 1.67
CA VAL A 67 9.21 -11.64 0.79
C VAL A 67 8.28 -12.83 0.57
N THR A 68 7.00 -12.61 0.84
CA THR A 68 5.99 -13.66 0.71
C THR A 68 5.21 -13.50 -0.60
N GLY A 69 4.59 -14.58 -1.08
CA GLY A 69 3.64 -14.50 -2.20
C GLY A 69 2.24 -14.03 -1.78
N VAL A 70 2.08 -13.50 -0.56
CA VAL A 70 0.79 -13.14 0.02
C VAL A 70 0.37 -11.75 -0.46
N GLU A 71 -0.93 -11.61 -0.75
CA GLU A 71 -1.57 -10.31 -0.97
C GLU A 71 -2.06 -9.75 0.37
N HIS A 72 -1.67 -8.51 0.66
CA HIS A 72 -2.12 -7.75 1.83
C HIS A 72 -3.17 -6.72 1.43
N LYS A 73 -4.16 -6.49 2.28
CA LYS A 73 -5.27 -5.60 1.97
C LYS A 73 -5.17 -4.31 2.75
N LEU A 74 -5.22 -3.19 2.03
CA LEU A 74 -5.46 -1.89 2.62
C LEU A 74 -6.97 -1.60 2.56
N THR A 75 -7.61 -1.47 3.72
CA THR A 75 -9.04 -1.23 3.83
C THR A 75 -9.31 0.21 4.27
N LEU A 76 -10.14 0.91 3.49
CA LEU A 76 -10.81 2.15 3.90
C LEU A 76 -12.16 1.81 4.55
N TRP A 77 -12.23 2.04 5.85
CA TRP A 77 -13.39 1.93 6.73
C TRP A 77 -14.17 3.25 6.71
N GLY A 78 -15.06 3.37 5.74
CA GLY A 78 -16.07 4.43 5.68
C GLY A 78 -17.48 3.87 5.63
N ARG A 79 -18.47 4.67 5.23
CA ARG A 79 -19.87 4.22 5.04
C ARG A 79 -19.99 3.04 4.06
N ARG A 80 -19.06 2.96 3.10
CA ARG A 80 -18.91 1.80 2.21
C ARG A 80 -17.44 1.40 2.14
N ARG A 81 -17.18 0.12 2.44
CA ARG A 81 -15.85 -0.45 2.49
C ARG A 81 -15.19 -0.42 1.11
N VAL A 82 -13.98 0.14 1.02
CA VAL A 82 -13.11 0.06 -0.16
C VAL A 82 -11.86 -0.69 0.22
N VAL A 83 -11.45 -1.65 -0.61
CA VAL A 83 -10.30 -2.52 -0.35
C VAL A 83 -9.35 -2.45 -1.53
N GLY A 84 -8.08 -2.19 -1.26
CA GLY A 84 -6.99 -2.39 -2.20
C GLY A 84 -6.18 -3.63 -1.86
N LYS A 85 -5.58 -4.27 -2.86
CA LYS A 85 -4.76 -5.47 -2.71
C LYS A 85 -3.33 -5.17 -3.14
N PHE A 86 -2.38 -5.48 -2.27
CA PHE A 86 -0.98 -5.18 -2.44
C PHE A 86 -0.15 -6.44 -2.15
N PRO A 87 0.41 -7.09 -3.18
CA PRO A 87 1.44 -8.12 -2.99
C PRO A 87 2.55 -7.66 -2.04
N ASP A 88 3.10 -8.58 -1.24
CA ASP A 88 4.18 -8.25 -0.30
C ASP A 88 5.39 -7.63 -1.03
N LEU A 89 5.68 -8.10 -2.25
CA LEU A 89 6.75 -7.56 -3.10
C LEU A 89 6.57 -6.05 -3.35
N TRP A 90 5.33 -5.58 -3.54
CA TRP A 90 5.06 -4.16 -3.73
C TRP A 90 5.40 -3.36 -2.47
N ARG A 91 5.07 -3.90 -1.30
CA ARG A 91 5.33 -3.27 0.00
C ARG A 91 6.82 -3.19 0.34
N VAL A 92 7.64 -4.15 -0.10
CA VAL A 92 9.08 -4.11 0.15
C VAL A 92 9.85 -3.30 -0.91
N CYS A 93 9.28 -3.11 -2.10
CA CYS A 93 9.96 -2.38 -3.19
C CYS A 93 9.46 -0.94 -3.37
N TYR A 94 8.29 -0.56 -2.85
CA TYR A 94 7.77 0.80 -2.99
C TYR A 94 8.53 1.80 -2.10
N PRO A 95 8.88 3.00 -2.60
CA PRO A 95 8.64 3.53 -3.95
C PRO A 95 9.84 3.35 -4.91
N ASP A 96 10.83 2.55 -4.54
CA ASP A 96 12.17 2.53 -5.14
C ASP A 96 12.28 1.74 -6.45
N ASP A 97 11.28 0.91 -6.78
CA ASP A 97 11.12 0.26 -8.09
C ASP A 97 10.00 0.96 -8.88
N GLU A 98 10.35 1.57 -10.03
CA GLU A 98 9.42 2.41 -10.81
C GLU A 98 8.22 1.65 -11.37
N GLU A 99 8.39 0.39 -11.77
CA GLU A 99 7.30 -0.41 -12.31
C GLU A 99 6.34 -0.83 -11.20
N LEU A 100 6.88 -1.33 -10.07
CA LEU A 100 6.05 -1.66 -8.92
C LEU A 100 5.40 -0.42 -8.31
N LYS A 101 6.07 0.74 -8.39
CA LYS A 101 5.47 2.02 -8.01
C LYS A 101 4.26 2.34 -8.88
N ALA A 102 4.34 2.15 -10.19
CA ALA A 102 3.21 2.37 -11.08
C ALA A 102 2.03 1.45 -10.73
N GLU A 103 2.29 0.17 -10.45
CA GLU A 103 1.25 -0.79 -10.04
C GLU A 103 0.57 -0.40 -8.71
N VAL A 104 1.37 0.01 -7.70
CA VAL A 104 0.84 0.52 -6.43
C VAL A 104 0.00 1.77 -6.64
N ASP A 105 0.49 2.70 -7.45
CA ASP A 105 -0.19 3.97 -7.72
C ASP A 105 -1.52 3.75 -8.45
N ASN A 106 -1.57 2.81 -9.41
CA ASN A 106 -2.79 2.41 -10.11
C ASN A 106 -3.82 1.80 -9.14
N GLU A 107 -3.39 0.95 -8.22
CA GLU A 107 -4.27 0.34 -7.24
C GLU A 107 -4.81 1.38 -6.25
N ILE A 108 -3.98 2.34 -5.82
CA ILE A 108 -4.42 3.48 -5.02
C ILE A 108 -5.45 4.32 -5.78
N GLU A 109 -5.19 4.65 -7.05
CA GLU A 109 -6.11 5.44 -7.87
C GLU A 109 -7.47 4.73 -8.01
N ARG A 110 -7.47 3.42 -8.25
CA ARG A 110 -8.70 2.61 -8.26
C ARG A 110 -9.47 2.70 -6.94
N MET A 111 -8.78 2.64 -5.79
CA MET A 111 -9.40 2.81 -4.48
C MET A 111 -10.02 4.21 -4.34
N VAL A 112 -9.29 5.26 -4.73
CA VAL A 112 -9.72 6.66 -4.66
C VAL A 112 -10.98 6.88 -5.48
N ASP A 113 -10.99 6.40 -6.72
CA ASP A 113 -12.14 6.49 -7.61
C ASP A 113 -13.38 5.79 -7.03
N GLN A 114 -13.19 4.61 -6.45
CA GLN A 114 -14.28 3.89 -5.81
C GLN A 114 -14.83 4.64 -4.59
N ALA A 115 -13.96 5.18 -3.74
CA ALA A 115 -14.37 5.96 -2.57
C ALA A 115 -15.10 7.25 -2.96
N ARG A 116 -14.63 7.93 -4.01
CA ARG A 116 -15.29 9.12 -4.57
C ARG A 116 -16.68 8.78 -5.13
N LYS A 117 -16.82 7.69 -5.89
CA LYS A 117 -18.12 7.21 -6.38
C LYS A 117 -19.08 6.94 -5.21
N ASN A 118 -18.61 6.24 -4.17
CA ASN A 118 -19.41 5.97 -2.97
C ASN A 118 -19.89 7.28 -2.29
N SER A 119 -19.00 8.28 -2.17
CA SER A 119 -19.31 9.56 -1.56
C SER A 119 -20.36 10.36 -2.34
N MET A 120 -20.29 10.34 -3.68
CA MET A 120 -21.26 11.03 -4.54
C MET A 120 -22.65 10.39 -4.53
N GLU A 121 -22.73 9.06 -4.49
CA GLU A 121 -24.02 8.38 -4.40
C GLU A 121 -24.75 8.68 -3.09
N ASP A 122 -24.02 8.78 -2.00
CA ASP A 122 -24.60 9.08 -0.69
C ASP A 122 -25.17 10.51 -0.65
N LEU A 123 -24.56 11.47 -1.36
CA LEU A 123 -25.09 12.84 -1.51
C LEU A 123 -26.36 12.91 -2.38
N ARG A 124 -26.57 11.95 -3.30
CA ARG A 124 -27.77 11.90 -4.16
C ARG A 124 -28.98 11.27 -3.46
N LYS A 125 -28.76 10.57 -2.34
CA LYS A 125 -29.81 9.84 -1.60
C LYS A 125 -30.27 10.55 -0.32
N GLY A 126 -29.59 11.62 0.08
CA GLY A 126 -29.97 12.48 1.22
C GLY A 126 -30.63 13.75 0.74
#